data_AF-A0AA38I6K3-F1
#
_entry.id   AF-A0AA38I6K3-F1
#
_cell.length_a   1.000
_cell.length_b   1.000
_cell.length_c   1.000
_cell.angle_alpha   90.00
_cell.angle_beta   90.00
_cell.angle_gamma   90.00
#
_symmetry.space_group_name_H-M   'P 1'
#
loop_
_entity.id
_entity.type
_entity.pdbx_description
1 polymer ?
#
loop_
_entity_poly.entity_id
_entity_poly.type
_entity_poly.pdbx_seq_one_letter_code
_entity_poly.pdbx_strand_id
1 'polypeptide(L)'
;MMAYFQDLSEKYSPNSLWAKYSYLKATFLINENIDISIFKQLIAFLKQKSKGYSPKKSQVLTVEQVLTFIRNAPNETRPFDKVILVMGVFGALRKIEMVQLTIENVIDKGSVILVQIPKTKTDESKSFTIIEEEELGALQLVRKYASLRPPGLAEKKHYPLGKIR
;
A
#
# COMPACT_ATOMS: atom_id res chain seq x y z
N MET A 1 -1.26 14.15 -32.50
CA MET A 1 -1.53 13.31 -31.31
C MET A 1 -1.24 11.82 -31.54
N MET A 2 -1.60 11.23 -32.69
CA MET A 2 -1.30 9.82 -32.97
C MET A 2 0.21 9.51 -32.95
N ALA A 3 1.04 10.25 -33.69
CA ALA A 3 2.50 10.07 -33.71
C ALA A 3 3.11 10.08 -32.29
N TYR A 4 2.71 11.04 -31.46
CA TYR A 4 3.14 11.12 -30.07
C TYR A 4 2.84 9.84 -29.26
N PHE A 5 1.65 9.26 -29.42
CA PHE A 5 1.29 8.02 -28.72
C PHE A 5 1.94 6.77 -29.34
N GLN A 6 2.34 6.81 -30.61
CA GLN A 6 3.15 5.77 -31.22
C GLN A 6 4.52 5.73 -30.55
N ASP A 7 5.22 6.88 -30.46
CA ASP A 7 6.52 7.00 -29.80
C ASP A 7 6.47 6.59 -28.32
N LEU A 8 5.41 6.98 -27.60
CA LEU A 8 5.23 6.57 -26.21
C LEU A 8 4.97 5.06 -26.07
N SER A 9 4.32 4.43 -27.05
CA SER A 9 3.99 3.00 -26.98
C SER A 9 5.22 2.10 -27.04
N GLU A 10 6.34 2.61 -27.55
CA GLU A 10 7.62 1.90 -27.57
C GLU A 10 8.34 1.94 -26.23
N LYS A 11 8.04 2.96 -25.40
CA LYS A 11 8.75 3.25 -24.15
C LYS A 11 7.97 2.82 -22.90
N TYR A 12 6.65 2.76 -22.99
CA TYR A 12 5.77 2.61 -21.83
C TYR A 12 4.87 1.38 -21.94
N SER A 13 4.60 0.76 -20.80
CA SER A 13 3.60 -0.31 -20.72
C SER A 13 2.21 0.21 -21.09
N PRO A 14 1.29 -0.65 -21.55
CA PRO A 14 -0.07 -0.24 -21.88
C PRO A 14 -0.79 0.50 -20.76
N ASN A 15 -0.63 0.08 -19.49
CA ASN A 15 -1.19 0.80 -18.34
C ASN A 15 -0.63 2.22 -18.20
N SER A 16 0.69 2.38 -18.37
CA SER A 16 1.35 3.68 -18.29
C SER A 16 0.92 4.59 -19.46
N LEU A 17 0.72 3.99 -20.64
CA LEU A 17 0.23 4.69 -21.83
C LEU A 17 -1.20 5.21 -21.63
N TRP A 18 -2.09 4.38 -21.07
CA TRP A 18 -3.44 4.80 -20.67
C TRP A 18 -3.42 5.90 -19.61
N ALA A 19 -2.54 5.82 -18.61
CA ALA A 19 -2.39 6.87 -17.61
C ALA A 19 -1.99 8.21 -18.23
N LYS A 20 -1.03 8.20 -19.17
CA LYS A 20 -0.62 9.41 -19.91
C LYS A 20 -1.76 9.96 -20.77
N TYR A 21 -2.52 9.09 -21.43
CA TYR A 21 -3.73 9.49 -22.15
C TYR A 21 -4.76 10.14 -21.22
N SER A 22 -5.06 9.54 -20.08
CA SER A 22 -6.03 10.10 -19.12
C SER A 22 -5.57 11.45 -18.55
N TYR A 23 -4.28 11.59 -18.27
CA TYR A 23 -3.71 12.86 -17.85
C TYR A 23 -3.88 13.94 -18.92
N LEU A 24 -3.45 13.66 -20.15
CA LEU A 24 -3.59 14.60 -21.27
C LEU A 24 -5.05 14.92 -21.55
N LYS A 25 -5.95 13.94 -21.50
CA LYS A 25 -7.39 14.17 -21.67
C LYS A 25 -7.91 15.20 -20.67
N ALA A 26 -7.58 15.04 -19.39
CA ALA A 26 -7.99 16.00 -18.38
C ALA A 26 -7.38 17.39 -18.62
N THR A 27 -6.08 17.45 -18.94
CA THR A 27 -5.37 18.72 -19.19
C THR A 27 -5.95 19.47 -20.39
N PHE A 28 -6.13 18.81 -21.54
CA PHE A 28 -6.70 19.44 -22.74
C PHE A 28 -8.15 19.87 -22.53
N LEU A 29 -8.93 19.10 -21.78
CA LEU A 29 -10.31 19.46 -21.47
C LEU A 29 -10.39 20.71 -20.57
N ILE A 30 -9.56 20.78 -19.52
CA ILE A 30 -9.60 21.89 -18.56
C ILE A 30 -8.98 23.17 -19.14
N ASN A 31 -7.83 23.07 -19.80
CA ASN A 31 -7.05 24.24 -20.20
C ASN A 31 -7.42 24.76 -21.59
N GLU A 32 -7.77 23.86 -22.51
CA GLU A 32 -7.99 24.20 -23.93
C GLU A 32 -9.43 23.94 -24.36
N ASN A 33 -10.29 23.42 -23.48
CA ASN A 33 -11.65 22.97 -23.78
C ASN A 33 -11.72 21.97 -24.96
N ILE A 34 -10.68 21.14 -25.11
CA ILE A 34 -10.60 20.11 -26.15
C ILE A 34 -10.78 18.73 -25.52
N ASP A 35 -11.86 18.03 -25.88
CA ASP A 35 -12.02 16.62 -25.50
C ASP A 35 -11.35 15.69 -26.51
N ILE A 36 -10.16 15.18 -26.16
CA ILE A 36 -9.42 14.25 -27.01
C ILE A 36 -10.06 12.85 -27.10
N SER A 37 -11.14 12.59 -26.34
CA SER A 37 -11.87 11.32 -26.41
C SER A 37 -12.66 11.14 -27.71
N ILE A 38 -12.85 12.21 -28.47
CA ILE A 38 -13.43 12.15 -29.81
C ILE A 38 -12.51 11.45 -30.83
N PHE A 39 -11.20 11.35 -30.55
CA PHE A 39 -10.23 10.74 -31.45
C PHE A 39 -10.29 9.20 -31.39
N LYS A 40 -11.29 8.62 -32.07
CA LYS A 40 -11.57 7.18 -32.08
C LYS A 40 -10.37 6.32 -32.53
N GLN A 41 -9.58 6.79 -33.51
CA GLN A 41 -8.39 6.07 -33.98
C GLN A 41 -7.32 5.93 -32.88
N LEU A 42 -7.11 7.00 -32.10
CA LEU A 42 -6.18 6.97 -30.98
C LEU A 42 -6.65 5.97 -29.90
N ILE A 43 -7.95 6.00 -29.56
CA ILE A 43 -8.53 5.06 -28.60
C ILE A 43 -8.40 3.60 -29.10
N ALA A 44 -8.69 3.36 -30.38
CA ALA A 44 -8.55 2.04 -30.99
C ALA A 44 -7.09 1.54 -30.92
N PHE A 45 -6.12 2.40 -31.22
CA PHE A 45 -4.70 2.11 -31.08
C PHE A 45 -4.33 1.75 -29.62
N LEU A 46 -4.76 2.54 -28.64
CA LEU A 46 -4.49 2.26 -27.22
C LEU A 46 -5.09 0.92 -26.78
N LYS A 47 -6.32 0.61 -27.19
CA LYS A 47 -6.96 -0.69 -26.92
C LYS A 47 -6.19 -1.83 -27.56
N GLN A 48 -5.71 -1.66 -28.79
CA GLN A 48 -4.90 -2.67 -29.48
C GLN A 48 -3.59 -2.94 -28.75
N LYS A 49 -2.89 -1.88 -28.29
CA LYS A 49 -1.66 -2.02 -27.49
C LYS A 49 -1.89 -2.71 -26.14
N SER A 50 -3.09 -2.60 -25.58
CA SER A 50 -3.47 -3.30 -24.34
C SER A 50 -3.83 -4.78 -24.54
N LYS A 51 -4.06 -5.24 -25.77
CA LYS A 51 -4.51 -6.62 -26.02
C LYS A 51 -3.43 -7.61 -25.59
N GLY A 52 -3.78 -8.57 -24.73
CA GLY A 52 -2.86 -9.59 -24.23
C GLY A 52 -1.86 -9.09 -23.18
N TYR A 53 -1.92 -7.81 -22.78
CA TYR A 53 -1.06 -7.29 -21.73
C TYR A 53 -1.49 -7.78 -20.36
N SER A 54 -0.55 -8.41 -19.64
CA SER A 54 -0.72 -8.79 -18.24
C SER A 54 0.14 -7.89 -17.36
N PRO A 55 -0.46 -7.11 -16.44
CA PRO A 55 0.30 -6.27 -15.52
C PRO A 55 1.20 -7.10 -14.61
N LYS A 56 2.43 -6.61 -14.36
CA LYS A 56 3.29 -7.17 -13.32
C LYS A 56 2.62 -6.99 -11.96
N LYS A 57 2.41 -8.09 -11.23
CA LYS A 57 1.91 -8.09 -9.86
C LYS A 57 3.06 -8.30 -8.87
N SER A 58 2.89 -7.81 -7.65
CA SER A 58 3.78 -8.17 -6.54
C SER A 58 3.68 -9.67 -6.27
N GLN A 59 4.76 -10.26 -5.75
CA GLN A 59 4.73 -11.64 -5.28
C GLN A 59 3.71 -11.77 -4.14
N VAL A 60 2.90 -12.83 -4.21
CA VAL A 60 2.01 -13.22 -3.12
C VAL A 60 2.82 -14.14 -2.22
N LEU A 61 2.96 -13.76 -0.95
CA LEU A 61 3.67 -14.56 0.03
C LEU A 61 2.81 -15.76 0.43
N THR A 62 3.44 -16.93 0.59
CA THR A 62 2.78 -18.10 1.16
C THR A 62 2.78 -18.03 2.68
N VAL A 63 1.91 -18.82 3.32
CA VAL A 63 1.84 -18.91 4.78
C VAL A 63 3.19 -19.36 5.35
N GLU A 64 3.84 -20.35 4.72
CA GLU A 64 5.14 -20.87 5.14
C GLU A 64 6.23 -19.79 5.05
N GLN A 65 6.21 -18.94 4.03
CA GLN A 65 7.16 -17.84 3.91
C GLN A 65 6.96 -16.80 5.02
N VAL A 66 5.70 -16.47 5.33
CA VAL A 66 5.35 -15.57 6.44
C VAL A 66 5.83 -16.14 7.78
N LEU A 67 5.47 -17.39 8.07
CA LEU A 67 5.84 -18.07 9.32
C LEU A 67 7.36 -18.24 9.44
N THR A 68 8.03 -18.64 8.37
CA THR A 68 9.50 -18.77 8.32
C THR A 68 10.17 -17.43 8.66
N PHE A 69 9.68 -16.33 8.09
CA PHE A 69 10.21 -15.00 8.40
C PHE A 69 9.96 -14.62 9.86
N ILE A 70 8.75 -14.80 10.37
CA ILE A 70 8.41 -14.49 11.77
C ILE A 70 9.26 -15.30 12.76
N ARG A 71 9.49 -16.60 12.50
CA ARG A 71 10.26 -17.49 13.38
C ARG A 71 11.76 -17.21 13.31
N ASN A 72 12.32 -17.08 12.11
CA ASN A 72 13.77 -17.12 11.92
C ASN A 72 14.42 -15.73 11.89
N ALA A 73 13.69 -14.66 11.57
CA ALA A 73 14.30 -13.33 11.56
C ALA A 73 14.64 -12.87 12.99
N PRO A 74 15.81 -12.26 13.24
CA PRO A 74 16.17 -11.79 14.58
C PRO A 74 15.27 -10.65 15.07
N ASN A 75 14.85 -10.71 16.34
CA ASN A 75 13.97 -9.71 16.94
C ASN A 75 14.71 -8.41 17.28
N GLU A 76 16.04 -8.45 17.35
CA GLU A 76 16.90 -7.33 17.71
C GLU A 76 17.07 -6.38 16.52
N THR A 77 17.16 -6.95 15.31
CA THR A 77 17.45 -6.18 14.08
C THR A 77 16.21 -5.96 13.22
N ARG A 78 15.22 -6.85 13.26
CA ARG A 78 14.00 -6.77 12.43
C ARG A 78 12.67 -6.70 13.20
N PRO A 79 12.58 -6.11 14.41
CA PRO A 79 11.31 -6.06 15.15
C PRO A 79 10.26 -5.25 14.38
N PHE A 80 10.69 -4.17 13.72
CA PHE A 80 9.83 -3.31 12.91
C PHE A 80 9.20 -4.07 11.73
N ASP A 81 10.00 -4.79 10.94
CA ASP A 81 9.53 -5.53 9.76
C ASP A 81 8.50 -6.60 10.14
N LYS A 82 8.70 -7.29 11.27
CA LYS A 82 7.76 -8.28 11.77
C LYS A 82 6.41 -7.66 12.16
N VAL A 83 6.41 -6.51 12.83
CA VAL A 83 5.17 -5.80 13.19
C VAL A 83 4.43 -5.35 11.94
N ILE A 84 5.16 -4.82 10.95
CA ILE A 84 4.59 -4.41 9.66
C ILE A 84 3.93 -5.61 8.96
N LEU A 85 4.59 -6.77 8.97
CA LEU A 85 4.02 -7.99 8.40
C LEU A 85 2.75 -8.42 9.13
N VAL A 86 2.76 -8.47 10.46
CA VAL A 86 1.58 -8.79 11.28
C VAL A 86 0.42 -7.83 10.97
N MET A 87 0.69 -6.53 10.96
CA MET A 87 -0.34 -5.52 10.67
C MET A 87 -0.90 -5.64 9.25
N GLY A 88 -0.05 -6.00 8.28
CA GLY A 88 -0.46 -6.30 6.92
C GLY A 88 -1.32 -7.56 6.80
N VAL A 89 -0.95 -8.64 7.51
CA VAL A 89 -1.67 -9.93 7.49
C VAL A 89 -3.06 -9.79 8.13
N PHE A 90 -3.15 -9.18 9.31
CA PHE A 90 -4.43 -9.03 10.02
C PHE A 90 -5.32 -7.91 9.45
N GLY A 91 -4.71 -6.81 9.00
CA GLY A 91 -5.45 -5.60 8.61
C GLY A 91 -5.61 -5.38 7.11
N ALA A 92 -4.91 -6.18 6.26
CA ALA A 92 -4.80 -5.97 4.82
C ALA A 92 -4.50 -4.49 4.46
N LEU A 93 -3.60 -3.88 5.24
CA LEU A 93 -3.33 -2.45 5.19
C LEU A 93 -2.68 -2.02 3.87
N ARG A 94 -3.18 -0.93 3.29
CA ARG A 94 -2.41 -0.22 2.24
C ARG A 94 -1.21 0.49 2.88
N LYS A 95 -0.14 0.69 2.10
CA LYS A 95 1.08 1.41 2.57
C LYS A 95 0.74 2.74 3.24
N ILE A 96 -0.18 3.53 2.66
CA ILE A 96 -0.55 4.84 3.22
C ILE A 96 -1.28 4.72 4.56
N GLU A 97 -2.19 3.75 4.71
CA GLU A 97 -2.90 3.49 5.96
C GLU A 97 -1.90 3.11 7.05
N MET A 98 -0.94 2.24 6.72
CA MET A 98 0.09 1.80 7.64
C MET A 98 1.02 2.95 8.10
N VAL A 99 1.46 3.81 7.18
CA VAL A 99 2.35 4.95 7.48
C VAL A 99 1.64 6.03 8.32
N GLN A 100 0.32 6.14 8.20
CA GLN A 100 -0.49 7.15 8.90
C GLN A 100 -0.98 6.70 10.28
N LEU A 101 -0.85 5.42 10.63
CA LEU A 101 -1.22 4.93 11.95
C LEU A 101 -0.48 5.67 13.06
N THR A 102 -1.24 6.11 14.06
CA THR A 102 -0.72 6.72 15.28
C THR A 102 -0.78 5.74 16.45
N ILE A 103 -0.09 6.05 17.54
CA ILE A 103 -0.14 5.28 18.78
C ILE A 103 -1.57 5.21 19.34
N GLU A 104 -2.36 6.26 19.16
CA GLU A 104 -3.75 6.34 19.65
C GLU A 104 -4.68 5.39 18.87
N ASN A 105 -4.28 5.01 17.65
CA ASN A 105 -5.04 4.09 16.81
C ASN A 105 -4.82 2.62 17.18
N VAL A 106 -3.80 2.30 18.01
CA VAL A 106 -3.44 0.93 18.38
C VAL A 106 -3.72 0.73 19.86
N ILE A 107 -4.89 0.13 20.16
CA ILE A 107 -5.45 0.07 21.50
C ILE A 107 -5.30 -1.36 22.03
N ASP A 108 -4.42 -1.55 23.02
CA ASP A 108 -4.27 -2.84 23.71
C ASP A 108 -5.40 -3.05 24.73
N LYS A 109 -6.15 -4.14 24.58
CA LYS A 109 -7.25 -4.54 25.47
C LYS A 109 -6.92 -5.83 26.24
N GLY A 110 -5.65 -6.24 26.31
CA GLY A 110 -5.20 -7.41 27.08
C GLY A 110 -5.33 -8.72 26.32
N SER A 111 -6.54 -9.16 25.96
CA SER A 111 -6.71 -10.38 25.15
C SER A 111 -6.61 -10.11 23.64
N VAL A 112 -6.77 -8.85 23.24
CA VAL A 112 -6.75 -8.42 21.83
C VAL A 112 -6.13 -7.03 21.71
N ILE A 113 -5.58 -6.70 20.54
CA ILE A 113 -5.22 -5.32 20.17
C ILE A 113 -6.19 -4.86 19.09
N LEU A 114 -6.91 -3.77 19.34
CA LEU A 114 -7.79 -3.13 18.37
C LEU A 114 -7.01 -2.06 17.59
N VAL A 115 -6.97 -2.18 16.28
CA VAL A 115 -6.36 -1.19 15.39
C VAL A 115 -7.45 -0.44 14.63
N GLN A 116 -7.49 0.88 14.79
CA GLN A 116 -8.47 1.76 14.17
C GLN A 116 -7.82 2.55 13.04
N ILE A 117 -8.30 2.37 11.82
CA ILE A 117 -7.75 3.05 10.65
C ILE A 117 -8.65 4.25 10.35
N PRO A 118 -8.11 5.48 10.43
CA PRO A 118 -8.89 6.67 10.14
C PRO A 118 -9.32 6.69 8.67
N LYS A 119 -10.42 7.40 8.41
CA LYS A 119 -10.98 7.59 7.07
C LYS A 119 -9.90 8.16 6.14
N THR A 120 -9.72 7.56 4.97
CA THR A 120 -8.86 8.11 3.92
C THR A 120 -9.71 8.89 2.90
N LYS A 121 -9.09 9.59 1.94
CA LYS A 121 -9.82 10.37 0.93
C LYS A 121 -10.88 9.55 0.18
N THR A 122 -10.65 8.25 0.00
CA THR A 122 -11.48 7.37 -0.85
C THR A 122 -12.07 6.18 -0.11
N ASP A 123 -11.69 5.94 1.14
CA ASP A 123 -12.09 4.75 1.89
C ASP A 123 -12.66 5.14 3.25
N GLU A 124 -13.69 4.41 3.68
CA GLU A 124 -14.31 4.64 4.98
C GLU A 124 -13.38 4.24 6.13
N SER A 125 -13.70 4.72 7.34
CA SER A 125 -12.99 4.26 8.53
C SER A 125 -13.25 2.77 8.72
N LYS A 126 -12.18 2.01 8.98
CA LYS A 126 -12.27 0.57 9.25
C LYS A 126 -11.41 0.22 10.45
N SER A 127 -11.67 -0.92 11.07
CA SER A 127 -10.87 -1.43 12.18
C SER A 127 -10.65 -2.93 12.04
N PHE A 128 -9.61 -3.43 12.68
CA PHE A 128 -9.33 -4.86 12.78
C PHE A 128 -8.75 -5.18 14.15
N THR A 129 -8.78 -6.46 14.50
CA THR A 129 -8.25 -6.96 15.77
C THR A 129 -7.08 -7.90 15.53
N ILE A 130 -6.03 -7.73 16.31
CA ILE A 130 -4.94 -8.70 16.44
C ILE A 130 -5.25 -9.52 17.69
N ILE A 131 -5.28 -10.84 17.53
CA ILE A 131 -5.53 -11.81 18.60
C ILE A 131 -4.29 -12.65 18.83
N GLU A 132 -4.24 -13.37 19.95
CA GLU A 132 -3.16 -14.32 20.18
C GLU A 132 -3.30 -15.48 19.18
N GLU A 133 -2.22 -15.76 18.46
CA GLU A 133 -2.11 -16.93 17.60
C GLU A 133 -0.81 -17.64 17.89
N GLU A 134 -0.89 -18.97 18.01
CA GLU A 134 0.23 -19.82 18.41
C GLU A 134 1.41 -19.73 17.42
N GLU A 135 1.14 -19.55 16.13
CA GLU A 135 2.16 -19.59 15.09
C GLU A 135 2.88 -18.25 14.87
N LEU A 136 2.17 -17.13 15.04
CA LEU A 136 2.71 -15.78 14.80
C LEU A 136 3.17 -15.08 16.08
N GLY A 137 2.61 -15.43 17.26
CA GLY A 137 2.85 -14.68 18.50
C GLY A 137 2.52 -13.18 18.35
N ALA A 138 1.49 -12.88 17.56
CA ALA A 138 1.24 -11.55 17.01
C ALA A 138 1.05 -10.48 18.09
N LEU A 139 0.30 -10.77 19.15
CA LEU A 139 0.09 -9.86 20.27
C LEU A 139 1.40 -9.48 20.96
N GLN A 140 2.18 -10.50 21.30
CA GLN A 140 3.44 -10.36 22.03
C GLN A 140 4.44 -9.54 21.20
N LEU A 141 4.44 -9.76 19.89
CA LEU A 141 5.31 -9.06 18.97
C LEU A 141 4.97 -7.56 18.86
N VAL A 142 3.68 -7.22 18.74
CA VAL A 142 3.24 -5.82 18.70
C VAL A 142 3.52 -5.12 20.04
N ARG A 143 3.25 -5.77 21.18
CA ARG A 143 3.56 -5.25 22.52
C ARG A 143 5.04 -4.99 22.71
N LYS A 144 5.88 -5.96 22.34
CA LYS A 144 7.34 -5.84 22.45
C LYS A 144 7.85 -4.68 21.60
N TYR A 145 7.30 -4.46 20.41
CA TYR A 145 7.67 -3.30 19.61
C TYR A 145 7.19 -1.98 20.22
N ALA A 146 5.97 -1.92 20.75
CA ALA A 146 5.43 -0.74 21.40
C ALA A 146 6.29 -0.31 22.61
N SER A 147 6.83 -1.28 23.38
CA SER A 147 7.72 -0.99 24.52
C SER A 147 9.12 -0.48 24.13
N LEU A 148 9.53 -0.66 22.87
CA LEU A 148 10.78 -0.08 22.35
C LEU A 148 10.66 1.43 22.08
N ARG A 149 9.45 2.00 22.15
CA ARG A 149 9.24 3.43 21.93
C ARG A 149 9.81 4.23 23.11
N PRO A 150 10.73 5.19 22.88
CA PRO A 150 11.21 6.06 23.93
C PRO A 150 10.08 6.89 24.56
N PRO A 151 10.08 7.09 25.89
CA PRO A 151 9.10 7.94 26.55
C PRO A 151 9.29 9.41 26.16
N GLY A 152 8.20 10.18 26.12
CA GLY A 152 8.24 11.64 25.91
C GLY A 152 8.42 12.11 24.46
N LEU A 153 8.35 11.22 23.47
CA LEU A 153 8.35 11.59 22.05
C LEU A 153 7.09 12.39 21.67
N ALA A 154 7.27 13.60 21.13
CA ALA A 154 6.18 14.42 20.61
C ALA A 154 5.56 13.84 19.33
N GLU A 155 6.33 13.08 18.54
CA GLU A 155 5.79 12.38 17.37
C GLU A 155 4.76 11.35 17.84
N LYS A 156 3.57 11.36 17.24
CA LYS A 156 2.48 10.42 17.57
C LYS A 156 2.40 9.20 16.65
N LYS A 157 3.20 9.16 15.58
CA LYS A 157 3.18 8.04 14.63
C LYS A 157 3.55 6.74 15.33
N HIS A 158 2.78 5.69 15.07
CA HIS A 158 3.09 4.34 15.53
C HIS A 158 4.44 3.88 14.96
N TYR A 159 4.73 4.31 13.73
CA TYR A 159 6.00 4.08 13.05
C TYR A 159 6.72 5.42 12.81
N PRO A 160 7.73 5.79 13.62
CA PRO A 160 8.47 7.04 13.42
C PRO A 160 9.18 7.05 12.06
N LEU A 161 9.10 8.20 11.36
CA LEU A 161 9.68 8.37 10.03
C LEU A 161 11.22 8.22 10.10
N GLY A 162 11.77 7.32 9.28
CA GLY A 162 13.19 6.93 9.28
C GLY A 162 13.42 5.42 9.28
N LYS A 163 12.40 4.63 9.67
CA LYS A 163 12.44 3.15 9.60
C LYS A 163 11.67 2.53 8.43
N ILE A 164 10.83 3.32 7.73
CA ILE A 164 10.11 2.89 6.53
C ILE A 164 10.94 3.32 5.32
N ARG A 165 11.71 2.39 4.72
CA ARG A 165 12.32 2.58 3.40
C ARG A 165 11.33 2.17 2.30
#